data_AF-A0A7S0FDJ8-F1
#
_entry.id   AF-A0A7S0FDJ8-F1
#
_cell.length_a   1.000
_cell.length_b   1.000
_cell.length_c   1.000
_cell.angle_alpha   90.00
_cell.angle_beta   90.00
_cell.angle_gamma   90.00
#
_symmetry.space_group_name_H-M   'P 1'
#
loop_
_entity.id
_entity.type
_entity.pdbx_description
1 polymer ?
#
loop_
_entity_poly.entity_id
_entity_poly.type
_entity_poly.pdbx_seq_one_letter_code
_entity_poly.pdbx_strand_id
1 'polypeptide(L)'
;MSAQSFAALVGVDAQAAGAAPRRRPLPRVAGLLAVPALLAVAAFCAVRAHDRHNSAAADTDANPALAQQAYQQTLGAGAPFVEQAMAPLPGFTDLQMNVQMLGLEANGSHVLGHLVTVDNPIGRVSLALPPGGCGTREKTTVTAQKHHPRCRLAINAGYFNVDNGACIGNLVADGVVIQTVPLAQSNVNFGIRDGKFAIGYFGPEELQGFDQLVSGVTW
;
A
#
# COMPACT_ATOMS: atom_id res chain seq x y z
N MET A 1 25.58 3.85 6.45
CA MET A 1 24.31 3.18 6.85
C MET A 1 23.15 4.11 6.53
N SER A 2 22.58 4.01 5.32
CA SER A 2 21.47 4.87 4.88
C SER A 2 20.16 4.27 5.40
N ALA A 3 19.72 4.69 6.58
CA ALA A 3 18.33 4.53 6.96
C ALA A 3 17.58 5.68 6.30
N GLN A 4 16.91 5.39 5.19
CA GLN A 4 16.11 6.38 4.48
C GLN A 4 14.96 6.78 5.43
N SER A 5 15.05 7.98 6.01
CA SER A 5 13.94 8.61 6.74
C SER A 5 13.09 9.37 5.75
N PHE A 6 11.77 9.36 5.91
CA PHE A 6 10.81 9.92 4.93
C PHE A 6 9.78 10.82 5.60
N ALA A 7 9.15 11.70 4.82
CA ALA A 7 8.11 12.59 5.31
C ALA A 7 6.68 12.05 5.09
N ALA A 8 6.52 10.96 4.37
CA ALA A 8 5.25 10.24 4.25
C ALA A 8 5.50 8.78 3.87
N LEU A 9 4.57 7.89 4.23
CA LEU A 9 4.53 6.50 3.76
C LEU A 9 3.13 6.13 3.30
N VAL A 10 3.05 5.22 2.34
CA VAL A 10 1.80 4.54 1.99
C VAL A 10 1.74 3.23 2.77
N GLY A 11 0.68 3.07 3.55
CA GLY A 11 0.38 1.90 4.36
C GLY A 11 -0.77 1.11 3.76
N VAL A 12 -0.70 -0.22 3.89
CA VAL A 12 -1.82 -1.12 3.65
C VAL A 12 -2.32 -1.67 4.97
N ASP A 13 -3.57 -1.38 5.31
CA ASP A 13 -4.20 -1.75 6.57
C ASP A 13 -5.03 -3.03 6.43
N ALA A 14 -5.05 -3.80 7.52
CA ALA A 14 -5.80 -5.05 7.57
C ALA A 14 -7.32 -4.83 7.60
N GLN A 15 -7.73 -3.66 8.08
CA GLN A 15 -9.11 -3.29 8.33
C GLN A 15 -9.48 -2.15 7.37
N ALA A 16 -10.61 -2.30 6.69
CA ALA A 16 -11.17 -1.19 5.93
C ALA A 16 -11.54 -0.07 6.91
N ALA A 17 -11.12 1.16 6.64
CA ALA A 17 -11.53 2.35 7.36
C ALA A 17 -13.05 2.55 7.19
N GLY A 18 -13.80 1.97 8.12
CA GLY A 18 -15.25 2.09 8.23
C GLY A 18 -15.62 2.09 9.70
N ALA A 19 -16.19 3.20 10.15
CA ALA A 19 -16.61 3.40 11.54
C ALA A 19 -17.58 2.29 11.99
N ALA A 20 -17.08 1.32 12.75
CA ALA A 20 -17.90 0.36 13.46
C ALA A 20 -17.95 0.74 14.96
N PRO A 21 -19.15 0.80 15.58
CA PRO A 21 -19.29 1.21 16.97
C PRO A 21 -18.60 0.21 17.91
N ARG A 22 -17.88 0.74 18.91
CA ARG A 22 -17.24 -0.03 19.99
C ARG A 22 -18.25 -1.01 20.62
N ARG A 23 -18.18 -2.29 20.25
CA ARG A 23 -18.86 -3.35 20.98
C ARG A 23 -18.15 -3.57 22.31
N ARG A 24 -18.89 -3.42 23.41
CA ARG A 24 -18.43 -3.74 24.78
C ARG A 24 -18.10 -5.23 24.89
N PRO A 25 -17.01 -5.63 25.56
CA PRO A 25 -16.71 -7.05 25.77
C PRO A 25 -17.66 -7.64 26.84
N LEU A 26 -18.28 -8.77 26.51
CA LEU A 26 -18.96 -9.64 27.47
C LEU A 26 -17.92 -10.51 28.22
N PRO A 27 -18.19 -10.90 29.48
CA PRO A 27 -17.20 -11.56 30.33
C PRO A 27 -16.97 -13.02 29.92
N ARG A 28 -15.70 -13.45 30.03
CA ARG A 28 -15.24 -14.82 29.82
C ARG A 28 -15.60 -15.71 31.02
N VAL A 29 -16.31 -16.81 30.78
CA VAL A 29 -16.42 -17.93 31.72
C VAL A 29 -15.29 -18.91 31.45
N ALA A 30 -14.54 -19.25 32.50
CA ALA A 30 -13.43 -20.19 32.49
C ALA A 30 -13.93 -21.64 32.56
N GLY A 31 -13.39 -22.51 31.72
CA GLY A 31 -13.58 -23.96 31.77
C GLY A 31 -12.28 -24.66 31.43
N LEU A 32 -11.54 -25.04 32.47
CA LEU A 32 -10.44 -26.00 32.44
C LEU A 32 -10.98 -27.37 32.05
N LEU A 33 -10.25 -28.17 31.26
CA LEU A 33 -10.13 -29.63 31.46
C LEU A 33 -8.93 -30.19 30.68
N ALA A 34 -8.30 -31.19 31.29
CA ALA A 34 -6.92 -31.63 31.11
C ALA A 34 -6.70 -32.69 30.00
N VAL A 35 -5.43 -32.81 29.62
CA VAL A 35 -4.81 -33.80 28.70
C VAL A 35 -4.60 -35.14 29.42
N PRO A 36 -4.48 -36.26 28.68
CA PRO A 36 -3.22 -37.00 28.79
C PRO A 36 -2.63 -37.46 27.44
N ALA A 37 -1.31 -37.55 27.45
CA ALA A 37 -0.42 -37.94 26.36
C ALA A 37 -0.33 -39.47 26.19
N LEU A 38 0.03 -39.92 24.99
CA LEU A 38 0.58 -41.25 24.74
C LEU A 38 1.75 -41.13 23.74
N LEU A 39 2.87 -41.73 24.14
CA LEU A 39 4.18 -41.78 23.49
C LEU A 39 4.32 -42.98 22.54
N ALA A 40 5.36 -42.87 21.70
CA ALA A 40 6.22 -43.93 21.12
C ALA A 40 5.93 -44.38 19.67
N VAL A 41 6.89 -44.73 18.80
CA VAL A 41 8.37 -44.63 18.71
C VAL A 41 8.77 -44.90 17.23
N ALA A 42 9.81 -44.20 16.77
CA ALA A 42 10.83 -44.48 15.72
C ALA A 42 10.55 -45.19 14.36
N ALA A 43 10.92 -44.42 13.32
CA ALA A 43 11.90 -44.70 12.24
C ALA A 43 11.70 -45.85 11.24
N PHE A 44 11.65 -45.50 9.94
CA PHE A 44 12.62 -46.00 8.95
C PHE A 44 12.68 -45.10 7.70
N CYS A 45 13.90 -44.81 7.25
CA CYS A 45 14.22 -44.06 6.05
C CYS A 45 13.83 -44.82 4.77
N ALA A 46 13.20 -44.13 3.82
CA ALA A 46 13.30 -44.47 2.40
C ALA A 46 13.26 -43.18 1.58
N VAL A 47 14.43 -42.80 1.07
CA VAL A 47 14.61 -41.80 0.03
C VAL A 47 13.88 -42.31 -1.23
N ARG A 48 12.81 -41.63 -1.63
CA ARG A 48 12.40 -41.60 -3.03
C ARG A 48 12.35 -40.14 -3.45
N ALA A 49 13.38 -39.75 -4.20
CA ALA A 49 13.32 -38.60 -5.07
C ALA A 49 12.11 -38.79 -6.00
N HIS A 50 11.04 -38.06 -5.72
CA HIS A 50 9.92 -37.94 -6.63
C HIS A 50 10.07 -36.56 -7.28
N ASP A 51 10.43 -36.57 -8.56
CA ASP A 51 10.48 -35.42 -9.44
C ASP A 51 9.25 -34.54 -9.22
N ARG A 52 9.43 -33.40 -8.55
CA ARG A 52 8.44 -32.35 -8.54
C ARG A 52 8.75 -31.42 -9.70
N HIS A 53 8.05 -31.71 -10.78
CA HIS A 53 7.54 -30.77 -11.78
C HIS A 53 8.02 -29.33 -11.60
N ASN A 54 8.82 -28.89 -12.57
CA ASN A 54 8.86 -27.50 -13.02
C ASN A 54 7.41 -27.01 -13.23
N SER A 55 6.87 -26.33 -12.23
CA SER A 55 5.78 -25.39 -12.42
C SER A 55 6.38 -24.01 -12.33
N ALA A 56 6.97 -23.57 -13.44
CA ALA A 56 6.97 -22.15 -13.74
C ALA A 56 5.50 -21.75 -13.81
N ALA A 57 4.96 -21.24 -12.71
CA ALA A 57 3.76 -20.43 -12.76
C ALA A 57 4.17 -19.13 -13.47
N ALA A 58 4.19 -19.20 -14.81
CA ALA A 58 4.05 -18.02 -15.62
C ALA A 58 2.68 -17.45 -15.25
N ASP A 59 2.70 -16.38 -14.45
CA ASP A 59 1.53 -15.54 -14.23
C ASP A 59 1.28 -14.77 -15.53
N THR A 60 0.69 -15.45 -16.49
CA THR A 60 0.02 -14.82 -17.63
C THR A 60 -1.22 -14.13 -17.08
N ASP A 61 -1.22 -12.79 -17.09
CA ASP A 61 -2.32 -11.99 -17.69
C ASP A 61 -2.36 -10.50 -17.29
N ALA A 62 -1.25 -9.91 -16.83
CA ALA A 62 -1.11 -8.46 -16.96
C ALA A 62 -0.61 -8.14 -18.38
N ASN A 63 -1.50 -8.09 -19.38
CA ASN A 63 -1.11 -7.62 -20.72
C ASN A 63 -0.82 -6.10 -20.65
N PRO A 64 0.44 -5.67 -20.78
CA PRO A 64 0.80 -4.25 -20.66
C PRO A 64 0.12 -3.40 -21.74
N ALA A 65 -0.24 -3.99 -22.89
CA ALA A 65 -1.00 -3.31 -23.93
C ALA A 65 -2.45 -3.03 -23.51
N LEU A 66 -3.10 -3.92 -22.73
CA LEU A 66 -4.43 -3.69 -22.18
C LEU A 66 -4.40 -2.61 -21.09
N ALA A 67 -3.36 -2.59 -20.25
CA ALA A 67 -3.16 -1.53 -19.27
C ALA A 67 -2.92 -0.15 -19.93
N GLN A 68 -2.12 -0.11 -21.00
CA GLN A 68 -1.91 1.10 -21.80
C GLN A 68 -3.17 1.54 -22.55
N GLN A 69 -3.95 0.61 -23.12
CA GLN A 69 -5.21 0.92 -23.80
C GLN A 69 -6.28 1.44 -22.83
N ALA A 70 -6.41 0.84 -21.64
CA ALA A 70 -7.28 1.34 -20.59
C ALA A 70 -6.86 2.75 -20.15
N TYR A 71 -5.56 3.00 -20.00
CA TYR A 71 -5.02 4.33 -19.69
C TYR A 71 -5.30 5.37 -20.78
N GLN A 72 -5.13 5.01 -22.05
CA GLN A 72 -5.38 5.89 -23.20
C GLN A 72 -6.86 6.22 -23.40
N GLN A 73 -7.77 5.30 -23.06
CA GLN A 73 -9.22 5.52 -23.18
C GLN A 73 -9.77 6.52 -22.16
N THR A 74 -9.10 6.73 -21.03
CA THR A 74 -9.54 7.64 -19.95
C THR A 74 -9.01 9.07 -20.08
N LEU A 75 -8.11 9.33 -21.03
CA LEU A 75 -7.66 10.69 -21.39
C LEU A 75 -8.75 11.40 -22.20
N GLY A 76 -9.88 11.69 -21.55
CA GLY A 76 -10.84 12.66 -22.06
C GLY A 76 -10.16 14.02 -22.20
N ALA A 77 -10.43 14.72 -23.29
CA ALA A 77 -9.89 16.05 -23.54
C ALA A 77 -10.31 17.02 -22.41
N GLY A 78 -9.39 17.37 -21.49
CA GLY A 78 -9.55 18.55 -20.64
C GLY A 78 -8.88 18.52 -19.26
N ALA A 79 -8.76 17.36 -18.60
CA ALA A 79 -8.22 17.29 -17.24
C ALA A 79 -6.75 16.84 -17.22
N PRO A 80 -5.87 17.46 -16.40
CA PRO A 80 -4.47 17.06 -16.27
C PRO A 80 -4.28 15.80 -15.38
N PHE A 81 -5.31 14.98 -15.22
CA PHE A 81 -5.32 13.78 -14.39
C PHE A 81 -6.30 12.72 -14.94
N VAL A 82 -6.11 11.48 -14.50
CA VAL A 82 -6.95 10.31 -14.81
C VAL A 82 -7.51 9.72 -13.52
N GLU A 83 -8.76 9.28 -13.56
CA GLU A 83 -9.37 8.50 -12.47
C GLU A 83 -9.72 7.09 -12.92
N GLN A 84 -9.47 6.12 -12.05
CA GLN A 84 -9.82 4.71 -12.26
C GLN A 84 -10.55 4.18 -11.03
N ALA A 85 -11.74 3.60 -11.24
CA ALA A 85 -12.46 2.95 -10.15
C ALA A 85 -11.66 1.79 -9.56
N MET A 86 -11.59 1.73 -8.23
CA MET A 86 -10.98 0.59 -7.54
C MET A 86 -11.85 -0.66 -7.74
N ALA A 87 -11.21 -1.83 -7.87
CA ALA A 87 -11.92 -3.09 -8.01
C ALA A 87 -12.85 -3.33 -6.80
N PRO A 88 -14.18 -3.46 -7.02
CA PRO A 88 -15.06 -3.88 -5.94
C PRO A 88 -14.89 -5.37 -5.73
N LEU A 89 -14.39 -5.78 -4.56
CA LEU A 89 -14.42 -7.18 -4.12
C LEU A 89 -15.49 -7.35 -3.04
N PRO A 90 -16.77 -7.54 -3.43
CA PRO A 90 -17.85 -7.76 -2.47
C PRO A 90 -17.64 -9.08 -1.72
N GLY A 91 -17.92 -9.08 -0.42
CA GLY A 91 -17.90 -10.28 0.42
C GLY A 91 -16.58 -10.57 1.15
N PHE A 92 -15.49 -9.85 0.85
CA PHE A 92 -14.22 -10.01 1.55
C PHE A 92 -13.99 -8.90 2.57
N THR A 93 -14.08 -9.25 3.86
CA THR A 93 -13.79 -8.32 4.97
C THR A 93 -12.30 -8.19 5.26
N ASP A 94 -11.54 -9.27 5.04
CA ASP A 94 -10.11 -9.31 5.32
C ASP A 94 -9.29 -8.78 4.15
N LEU A 95 -8.13 -8.18 4.44
CA LEU A 95 -7.16 -7.74 3.44
C LEU A 95 -6.77 -8.91 2.51
N GLN A 96 -6.99 -8.73 1.22
CA GLN A 96 -6.49 -9.60 0.16
C GLN A 96 -5.28 -8.91 -0.47
N MET A 97 -4.10 -9.45 -0.22
CA MET A 97 -2.84 -8.88 -0.68
C MET A 97 -1.85 -9.99 -1.01
N ASN A 98 -1.16 -9.84 -2.14
CA ASN A 98 -0.07 -10.69 -2.56
C ASN A 98 1.24 -9.90 -2.59
N VAL A 99 2.33 -10.51 -2.12
CA VAL A 99 3.68 -9.93 -2.15
C VAL A 99 4.60 -10.89 -2.87
N GLN A 100 5.13 -10.46 -4.00
CA GLN A 100 6.04 -11.23 -4.83
C GLN A 100 7.42 -10.58 -4.81
N MET A 101 8.46 -11.38 -4.59
CA MET A 101 9.84 -10.98 -4.86
C MET A 101 10.10 -11.09 -6.35
N LEU A 102 10.51 -9.99 -6.97
CA LEU A 102 10.89 -9.94 -8.37
C LEU A 102 12.40 -9.77 -8.49
N GLY A 103 12.98 -10.40 -9.52
CA GLY A 103 14.36 -10.22 -9.91
C GLY A 103 14.45 -10.01 -11.42
N LEU A 104 15.19 -8.99 -11.83
CA LEU A 104 15.39 -8.64 -13.24
C LEU A 104 16.85 -8.31 -13.51
N GLU A 105 17.31 -8.58 -14.72
CA GLU A 105 18.62 -8.12 -15.19
C GLU A 105 18.45 -6.81 -15.96
N ALA A 106 19.23 -5.80 -15.59
CA ALA A 106 19.29 -4.52 -16.27
C ALA A 106 20.76 -4.11 -16.43
N ASN A 107 21.21 -3.90 -17.68
CA ASN A 107 22.58 -3.51 -18.01
C ASN A 107 23.65 -4.40 -17.33
N GLY A 108 23.43 -5.71 -17.31
CA GLY A 108 24.34 -6.69 -16.67
C GLY A 108 24.33 -6.68 -15.14
N SER A 109 23.41 -5.96 -14.51
CA SER A 109 23.20 -5.95 -13.05
C SER A 109 21.91 -6.68 -12.68
N HIS A 110 21.94 -7.45 -11.60
CA HIS A 110 20.73 -8.00 -11.00
C HIS A 110 20.05 -6.94 -10.12
N VAL A 111 18.78 -6.68 -10.40
CA VAL A 111 17.92 -5.78 -9.64
C VAL A 111 16.85 -6.64 -8.98
N LEU A 112 16.69 -6.48 -7.67
CA LEU A 112 15.67 -7.16 -6.88
C LEU A 112 14.64 -6.14 -6.38
N GLY A 113 13.38 -6.54 -6.34
CA GLY A 113 12.28 -5.71 -5.88
C GLY A 113 11.13 -6.54 -5.31
N HIS A 114 10.14 -5.84 -4.77
CA HIS A 114 8.87 -6.46 -4.37
C HIS A 114 7.76 -5.87 -5.24
N LEU A 115 6.88 -6.73 -5.74
CA LEU A 115 5.60 -6.35 -6.31
C LEU A 115 4.51 -6.69 -5.30
N VAL A 116 3.72 -5.69 -4.94
CA VAL A 116 2.60 -5.83 -4.00
C VAL A 116 1.31 -5.55 -4.75
N THR A 117 0.40 -6.52 -4.73
CA THR A 117 -0.95 -6.36 -5.30
C THR A 117 -1.95 -6.40 -4.16
N VAL A 118 -2.82 -5.39 -4.08
CA VAL A 118 -3.91 -5.33 -3.10
C VAL A 118 -5.22 -5.43 -3.87
N ASP A 119 -5.92 -6.56 -3.72
CA ASP A 119 -7.08 -6.86 -4.56
C ASP A 119 -8.33 -6.12 -4.07
N ASN A 120 -8.40 -5.77 -2.79
CA ASN A 120 -9.51 -5.02 -2.17
C ASN A 120 -9.04 -3.69 -1.53
N PRO A 121 -8.58 -2.70 -2.32
CA PRO A 121 -7.88 -1.52 -1.81
C PRO A 121 -8.78 -0.51 -1.07
N ILE A 122 -10.10 -0.55 -1.28
CA ILE A 122 -11.05 0.40 -0.69
C ILE A 122 -10.95 0.38 0.84
N GLY A 123 -10.62 1.54 1.42
CA GLY A 123 -10.45 1.73 2.86
C GLY A 123 -9.22 1.04 3.46
N ARG A 124 -8.34 0.44 2.65
CA ARG A 124 -7.16 -0.29 3.13
C ARG A 124 -5.84 0.36 2.77
N VAL A 125 -5.85 1.43 1.98
CA VAL A 125 -4.65 2.19 1.66
C VAL A 125 -4.72 3.53 2.37
N SER A 126 -3.69 3.82 3.17
CA SER A 126 -3.59 5.02 4.00
C SER A 126 -2.26 5.72 3.76
N LEU A 127 -2.24 7.05 3.90
CA LEU A 127 -1.01 7.83 3.90
C LEU A 127 -0.71 8.26 5.33
N ALA A 128 0.43 7.84 5.86
CA ALA A 128 0.85 8.19 7.21
C ALA A 128 1.99 9.22 7.18
N LEU A 129 1.81 10.30 7.94
CA LEU A 129 2.87 11.27 8.22
C LEU A 129 3.85 10.71 9.28
N PRO A 130 5.08 11.23 9.36
CA PRO A 130 6.02 10.84 10.39
C PRO A 130 5.48 11.33 11.74
N PRO A 131 5.95 10.75 12.86
CA PRO A 131 5.62 11.25 14.18
C PRO A 131 6.08 12.72 14.30
N GLY A 132 5.13 13.64 14.48
CA GLY A 132 5.37 15.08 14.48
C GLY A 132 5.00 15.81 13.18
N GLY A 133 4.59 15.09 12.14
CA GLY A 133 4.07 15.67 10.90
C GLY A 133 5.13 16.15 9.91
N CYS A 134 4.72 16.94 8.93
CA CYS A 134 5.64 17.56 7.98
C CYS A 134 6.60 18.52 8.69
N GLY A 135 7.88 18.48 8.30
CA GLY A 135 8.96 19.17 9.02
C GLY A 135 9.69 18.27 10.01
N THR A 136 9.22 17.04 10.22
CA THR A 136 9.98 15.99 10.91
C THR A 136 10.36 14.88 9.93
N ARG A 137 11.30 14.01 10.36
CA ARG A 137 11.74 12.85 9.58
C ARG A 137 11.78 11.64 10.49
N GLU A 138 11.26 10.54 10.00
CA GLU A 138 11.31 9.27 10.71
C GLU A 138 11.41 8.11 9.72
N LYS A 139 11.93 6.97 10.17
CA LYS A 139 11.98 5.75 9.38
C LYS A 139 10.56 5.25 9.12
N THR A 140 10.32 4.74 7.90
CA THR A 140 9.07 4.07 7.52
C THR A 140 8.64 3.03 8.55
N THR A 141 9.59 2.27 9.11
CA THR A 141 9.32 1.25 10.12
C THR A 141 8.77 1.81 11.43
N VAL A 142 9.27 2.96 11.89
CA VAL A 142 8.81 3.58 13.14
C VAL A 142 7.46 4.27 12.90
N THR A 143 7.31 4.97 11.77
CA THR A 143 6.04 5.59 11.39
C THR A 143 4.93 4.54 11.27
N ALA A 144 5.17 3.42 10.58
CA ALA A 144 4.21 2.32 10.43
C ALA A 144 3.85 1.65 11.76
N GLN A 145 4.77 1.61 12.73
CA GLN A 145 4.48 1.08 14.07
C GLN A 145 3.56 1.99 14.90
N LYS A 146 3.63 3.31 14.67
CA LYS A 146 2.79 4.30 15.35
C LYS A 146 1.48 4.60 14.63
N HIS A 147 1.35 4.20 13.37
CA HIS A 147 0.11 4.32 12.60
C HIS A 147 -0.99 3.43 13.19
N HIS A 148 -2.22 3.96 13.16
CA HIS A 148 -3.41 3.26 13.64
C HIS A 148 -4.55 3.43 12.62
N PRO A 149 -5.12 2.34 12.08
CA PRO A 149 -4.79 0.93 12.34
C PRO A 149 -3.37 0.57 11.92
N ARG A 150 -2.84 -0.55 12.44
CA ARG A 150 -1.44 -0.90 12.24
C ARG A 150 -1.24 -1.46 10.83
N CYS A 151 -0.30 -0.90 10.06
CA CYS A 151 -0.06 -1.31 8.68
C CYS A 151 0.45 -2.76 8.62
N ARG A 152 -0.07 -3.54 7.66
CA ARG A 152 0.43 -4.86 7.27
C ARG A 152 1.67 -4.75 6.38
N LEU A 153 1.68 -3.75 5.51
CA LEU A 153 2.80 -3.39 4.65
C LEU A 153 2.90 -1.87 4.62
N ALA A 154 4.12 -1.34 4.60
CA ALA A 154 4.37 0.08 4.49
C ALA A 154 5.60 0.34 3.64
N ILE A 155 5.49 1.29 2.71
CA ILE A 155 6.59 1.77 1.88
C ILE A 155 6.72 3.28 2.02
N ASN A 156 7.92 3.79 1.86
CA ASN A 156 8.07 5.24 1.74
C ASN A 156 7.31 5.79 0.53
N ALA A 157 6.88 7.04 0.64
CA ALA A 157 6.10 7.70 -0.39
C ALA A 157 6.70 9.04 -0.77
N GLY A 158 6.06 10.14 -0.33
CA GLY A 158 6.36 11.49 -0.78
C GLY A 158 7.80 11.94 -0.55
N TYR A 159 8.27 12.80 -1.46
CA TYR A 159 9.54 13.49 -1.33
C TYR A 159 9.51 14.51 -0.19
N PHE A 160 10.70 14.84 0.29
CA PHE A 160 10.86 15.79 1.38
C PHE A 160 12.21 16.50 1.28
N ASN A 161 12.29 17.67 1.89
CA ASN A 161 13.53 18.41 1.99
C ASN A 161 14.45 17.73 3.02
N VAL A 162 15.63 17.31 2.60
CA VAL A 162 16.55 16.52 3.43
C VAL A 162 17.20 17.32 4.56
N ASP A 163 17.24 18.64 4.45
CA ASP A 163 17.87 19.52 5.43
C ASP A 163 16.93 19.86 6.58
N ASN A 164 15.64 20.08 6.28
CA ASN A 164 14.65 20.53 7.27
C ASN A 164 13.45 19.60 7.46
N GLY A 165 13.35 18.50 6.72
CA GLY A 165 12.27 17.52 6.86
C GLY A 165 10.90 17.95 6.32
N ALA A 166 10.80 19.12 5.67
CA ALA A 166 9.54 19.57 5.10
C ALA A 166 9.06 18.63 3.98
N CYS A 167 7.77 18.32 3.97
CA CYS A 167 7.13 17.58 2.87
C CYS A 167 7.18 18.42 1.57
N ILE A 168 7.18 17.77 0.40
CA ILE A 168 7.19 18.45 -0.90
C ILE A 168 5.95 18.07 -1.72
N GLY A 169 5.29 19.06 -2.32
CA GLY A 169 4.14 18.89 -3.21
C GLY A 169 2.80 18.89 -2.48
N ASN A 170 1.76 18.43 -3.16
CA ASN A 170 0.43 18.27 -2.58
C ASN A 170 0.42 17.08 -1.61
N LEU A 171 -0.31 17.25 -0.51
CA LEU A 171 -0.43 16.23 0.52
C LEU A 171 -1.82 16.29 1.16
N VAL A 172 -2.52 15.16 1.10
CA VAL A 172 -3.79 14.93 1.80
C VAL A 172 -3.65 13.63 2.57
N ALA A 173 -3.97 13.66 3.86
CA ALA A 173 -4.03 12.45 4.68
C ALA A 173 -5.32 12.45 5.49
N ASP A 174 -6.00 11.31 5.49
CA ASP A 174 -7.27 11.09 6.20
C ASP A 174 -8.32 12.17 5.94
N GLY A 175 -8.45 12.59 4.68
CA GLY A 175 -9.41 13.63 4.27
C GLY A 175 -8.96 15.07 4.52
N VAL A 176 -7.78 15.27 5.15
CA VAL A 176 -7.29 16.60 5.53
C VAL A 176 -6.21 17.06 4.55
N VAL A 177 -6.44 18.20 3.89
CA VAL A 177 -5.43 18.87 3.08
C VAL A 177 -4.36 19.46 4.01
N ILE A 178 -3.17 18.87 4.00
CA ILE A 178 -2.04 19.28 4.85
C ILE A 178 -1.22 20.37 4.19
N GLN A 179 -0.98 20.22 2.88
CA GLN A 179 -0.28 21.21 2.07
C GLN A 179 -0.69 21.09 0.61
N THR A 180 -0.54 22.19 -0.12
CA THR A 180 -0.81 22.26 -1.55
C THR A 180 0.18 23.19 -2.25
N VAL A 181 0.35 22.97 -3.55
CA VAL A 181 1.12 23.82 -4.44
C VAL A 181 0.25 24.26 -5.63
N PRO A 182 0.53 25.42 -6.24
CA PRO A 182 -0.13 25.81 -7.49
C PRO A 182 0.06 24.74 -8.57
N LEU A 183 -0.90 24.59 -9.49
CA LEU A 183 -0.84 23.60 -10.57
C LEU A 183 0.48 23.66 -11.37
N ALA A 184 1.00 24.86 -11.62
CA ALA A 184 2.26 25.07 -12.33
C ALA A 184 3.51 24.50 -11.61
N GLN A 185 3.41 24.21 -10.32
CA GLN A 185 4.45 23.60 -9.48
C GLN A 185 4.09 22.16 -9.07
N SER A 186 2.93 21.68 -9.51
CA SER A 186 2.44 20.34 -9.19
C SER A 186 3.25 19.31 -9.95
N ASN A 187 3.89 18.39 -9.22
CA ASN A 187 4.36 17.15 -9.82
C ASN A 187 3.19 16.17 -9.93
N VAL A 188 3.45 14.98 -10.49
CA VAL A 188 2.45 13.91 -10.48
C VAL A 188 2.03 13.56 -9.06
N ASN A 189 0.76 13.26 -8.87
CA ASN A 189 0.19 12.83 -7.61
C ASN A 189 -0.48 11.48 -7.80
N PHE A 190 -0.46 10.68 -6.76
CA PHE A 190 -1.31 9.52 -6.60
C PHE A 190 -2.25 9.79 -5.42
N GLY A 191 -3.55 9.59 -5.62
CA GLY A 191 -4.54 9.79 -4.58
C GLY A 191 -5.72 8.83 -4.68
N ILE A 192 -6.50 8.84 -3.61
CA ILE A 192 -7.72 8.05 -3.44
C ILE A 192 -8.84 9.02 -3.10
N ARG A 193 -9.92 8.99 -3.88
CA ARG A 193 -11.16 9.71 -3.59
C ARG A 193 -12.36 8.97 -4.17
N ASP A 194 -13.47 8.97 -3.46
CA ASP A 194 -14.75 8.41 -3.93
C ASP A 194 -14.64 6.97 -4.47
N GLY A 195 -13.80 6.14 -3.84
CA GLY A 195 -13.60 4.76 -4.28
C GLY A 195 -12.78 4.61 -5.57
N LYS A 196 -12.07 5.66 -6.01
CA LYS A 196 -11.23 5.66 -7.20
C LYS A 196 -9.77 5.98 -6.86
N PHE A 197 -8.87 5.44 -7.66
CA PHE A 197 -7.52 5.98 -7.79
C PHE A 197 -7.56 7.21 -8.70
N ALA A 198 -6.85 8.27 -8.32
CA ALA A 198 -6.62 9.43 -9.17
C ALA A 198 -5.11 9.63 -9.34
N ILE A 199 -4.68 9.81 -10.58
CA ILE A 199 -3.27 9.97 -10.95
C ILE A 199 -3.13 11.17 -11.87
N GLY A 200 -2.21 12.08 -11.56
CA GLY A 200 -1.88 13.20 -12.42
C GLY A 200 -1.55 14.48 -11.69
N TYR A 201 -1.78 15.62 -12.33
CA TYR A 201 -1.47 16.93 -11.80
C TYR A 201 -2.74 17.58 -11.25
N PHE A 202 -2.66 18.05 -10.01
CA PHE A 202 -3.78 18.69 -9.32
C PHE A 202 -3.33 20.04 -8.76
N GLY A 203 -4.19 21.05 -8.86
CA GLY A 203 -4.10 22.32 -8.17
C GLY A 203 -4.91 22.32 -6.87
N PRO A 204 -4.85 23.40 -6.08
CA PRO A 204 -5.49 23.48 -4.77
C PRO A 204 -6.99 23.20 -4.77
N GLU A 205 -7.69 23.62 -5.82
CA GLU A 205 -9.13 23.46 -5.98
C GLU A 205 -9.55 22.01 -6.19
N GLU A 206 -8.70 21.17 -6.79
CA GLU A 206 -9.01 19.76 -7.03
C GLU A 206 -8.71 18.83 -5.85
N LEU A 207 -8.00 19.32 -4.81
CA LEU A 207 -7.61 18.51 -3.65
C LEU A 207 -8.78 18.18 -2.71
N GLN A 208 -9.90 18.89 -2.82
CA GLN A 208 -11.08 18.60 -1.99
C GLN A 208 -11.66 17.23 -2.32
N GLY A 209 -12.02 16.47 -1.28
CA GLY A 209 -12.63 15.14 -1.41
C GLY A 209 -11.62 13.99 -1.48
N PHE A 210 -10.32 14.25 -1.53
CA PHE A 210 -9.33 13.19 -1.39
C PHE A 210 -9.29 12.63 0.03
N ASP A 211 -9.35 11.31 0.15
CA ASP A 211 -9.07 10.60 1.39
C ASP A 211 -7.57 10.61 1.67
N GLN A 212 -6.78 10.32 0.63
CA GLN A 212 -5.32 10.23 0.66
C GLN A 212 -4.78 10.81 -0.65
N LEU A 213 -3.71 11.60 -0.60
CA LEU A 213 -3.01 12.08 -1.80
C LEU A 213 -1.55 12.41 -1.47
N VAL A 214 -0.64 11.99 -2.34
CA VAL A 214 0.79 12.25 -2.20
C VAL A 214 1.43 12.57 -3.55
N SER A 215 2.29 13.58 -3.59
CA SER A 215 3.10 13.89 -4.77
C SER A 215 4.31 12.96 -4.92
N GLY A 216 4.57 12.56 -6.17
CA GLY A 216 5.79 11.90 -6.63
C GLY A 216 6.53 12.75 -7.67
N VAL A 217 7.39 12.12 -8.49
CA VAL A 217 8.07 12.75 -9.62
C VAL A 217 8.07 11.76 -10.79
N THR A 218 7.72 12.24 -11.98
CA THR A 218 7.54 11.45 -13.22
C THR A 218 6.22 10.66 -13.27
N TRP A 219 5.40 10.95 -14.29
CA TRP A 219 4.20 10.19 -14.64
C TRP A 219 4.46 9.40 -15.92
#